data_AF-A0A2V9MTG1-F1
#
_entry.id   AF-A0A2V9MTG1-F1
#
_cell.length_a   1.000
_cell.length_b   1.000
_cell.length_c   1.000
_cell.angle_alpha   90.00
_cell.angle_beta   90.00
_cell.angle_gamma   90.00
#
_symmetry.space_group_name_H-M   'P 1'
#
loop_
_entity.id
_entity.type
_entity.pdbx_description
1 polymer ?
#
loop_
_entity_poly.entity_id
_entity_poly.type
_entity_poly.pdbx_seq_one_letter_code
_entity_poly.pdbx_strand_id
1 'polypeptide(L)'
;GNYFDVLGVRAALGRLFVASDDLAPNANPIALLSFSYWRRHFSASPAILNQTIHVNSHPFTIVGVVEPRFHSAVVGDTPDIFVPMTMRTEVVPGWNDLEDRNSSWLNIVARLRPGISKEQAAAAMSGLWHSIRTEELKQSGSHSQTYIEHALANSRLEILPGSKGLSSVRKDVGAPLI
;
A
#
# COMPACT_ATOMS: atom_id res chain seq x y z
N GLY A 1 7.62 3.27 3.75
CA GLY A 1 7.17 1.97 4.24
C GLY A 1 8.17 0.88 3.87
N ASN A 2 7.84 -0.36 4.19
CA ASN A 2 8.68 -1.55 3.97
C ASN A 2 7.97 -2.63 3.12
N TYR A 3 7.11 -2.21 2.20
CA TYR A 3 6.23 -3.06 1.40
C TYR A 3 6.93 -4.26 0.73
N PHE A 4 8.03 -4.00 0.03
CA PHE A 4 8.78 -5.04 -0.68
C PHE A 4 9.45 -6.04 0.25
N ASP A 5 10.00 -5.57 1.37
CA ASP A 5 10.61 -6.41 2.40
C ASP A 5 9.58 -7.35 3.04
N VAL A 6 8.40 -6.81 3.41
CA VAL A 6 7.29 -7.62 3.94
C VAL A 6 6.89 -8.73 2.97
N LEU A 7 6.88 -8.44 1.67
CA LEU A 7 6.54 -9.40 0.61
C LEU A 7 7.69 -10.33 0.23
N GLY A 8 8.91 -10.07 0.70
CA GLY A 8 10.11 -10.83 0.36
C GLY A 8 10.58 -10.62 -1.08
N VAL A 9 10.21 -9.49 -1.67
CA VAL A 9 10.56 -9.12 -3.05
C VAL A 9 11.99 -8.63 -3.12
N ARG A 10 12.66 -8.94 -4.24
CA ARG A 10 14.05 -8.53 -4.49
C ARG A 10 14.16 -7.56 -5.66
N ALA A 11 15.25 -6.80 -5.67
CA ALA A 11 15.62 -5.98 -6.82
C ALA A 11 16.25 -6.86 -7.90
N ALA A 12 15.84 -6.66 -9.16
CA ALA A 12 16.57 -7.15 -10.32
C ALA A 12 17.81 -6.28 -10.61
N LEU A 13 17.72 -4.97 -10.31
CA LEU A 13 18.79 -3.99 -10.50
C LEU A 13 18.67 -2.90 -9.42
N GLY A 14 19.79 -2.41 -8.89
CA GLY A 14 19.82 -1.34 -7.90
C GLY A 14 19.27 -1.78 -6.54
N ARG A 15 18.42 -0.94 -5.93
CA ARG A 15 17.80 -1.20 -4.62
C ARG A 15 16.27 -1.06 -4.69
N LEU A 16 15.57 -1.65 -3.73
CA LEU A 16 14.16 -1.36 -3.50
C LEU A 16 14.00 -0.22 -2.48
N PHE A 17 12.76 0.23 -2.28
CA PHE A 17 12.44 1.19 -1.23
C PHE A 17 12.65 0.60 0.15
N VAL A 18 13.19 1.42 1.04
CA VAL A 18 13.33 1.13 2.47
C VAL A 18 12.44 2.08 3.28
N ALA A 19 12.27 1.78 4.57
CA ALA A 19 11.40 2.58 5.43
C ALA A 19 11.76 4.07 5.46
N SER A 20 13.06 4.40 5.41
CA SER A 20 13.55 5.79 5.42
C SER A 20 13.24 6.57 4.15
N ASP A 21 12.82 5.90 3.06
CA ASP A 21 12.50 6.59 1.80
C ASP A 21 11.13 7.29 1.83
N ASP A 22 10.33 7.09 2.87
CA ASP A 22 8.88 7.40 2.91
C ASP A 22 8.52 8.00 4.27
N LEU A 23 9.33 8.95 4.74
CA LEU A 23 9.23 9.54 6.09
C LEU A 23 8.44 10.84 6.14
N ALA A 24 8.45 11.62 5.06
CA ALA A 24 7.81 12.92 5.00
C ALA A 24 7.16 13.16 3.63
N PRO A 25 6.01 13.87 3.58
CA PRO A 25 5.35 14.23 2.33
C PRO A 25 6.31 14.91 1.36
N ASN A 26 6.26 14.50 0.09
CA ASN A 26 7.02 15.07 -1.02
C ASN A 26 8.55 15.13 -0.82
N ALA A 27 9.11 14.34 0.10
CA ALA A 27 10.51 14.48 0.51
C ALA A 27 11.50 13.66 -0.33
N ASN A 28 11.04 12.65 -1.08
CA ASN A 28 11.93 11.69 -1.73
C ASN A 28 11.43 11.28 -3.12
N PRO A 29 11.71 12.08 -4.16
CA PRO A 29 11.29 11.81 -5.54
C PRO A 29 12.14 10.72 -6.18
N ILE A 30 11.95 9.47 -5.72
CA ILE A 30 12.60 8.28 -6.27
C ILE A 30 11.59 7.31 -6.86
N ALA A 31 12.03 6.53 -7.85
CA ALA A 31 11.19 5.57 -8.55
C ALA A 31 11.85 4.19 -8.65
N LEU A 32 11.01 3.16 -8.64
CA LEU A 32 11.35 1.82 -9.09
C LEU A 32 10.59 1.51 -10.37
N LEU A 33 11.23 0.81 -11.30
CA LEU A 33 10.56 0.32 -12.50
C LEU A 33 10.11 -1.13 -12.31
N SER A 34 8.98 -1.48 -12.90
CA SER A 34 8.66 -2.89 -13.13
C SER A 34 9.66 -3.50 -14.12
N PHE A 35 9.92 -4.80 -13.99
CA PHE A 35 10.83 -5.49 -14.90
C PHE A 35 10.35 -5.41 -16.36
N SER A 36 9.04 -5.49 -16.60
CA SER A 36 8.45 -5.42 -17.92
C SER A 36 8.60 -4.02 -18.54
N TYR A 37 8.41 -2.95 -17.77
CA TYR A 37 8.60 -1.58 -18.22
C TYR A 37 10.07 -1.30 -18.55
N TRP A 38 10.98 -1.70 -17.67
CA TRP A 38 12.42 -1.58 -17.89
C TRP A 38 12.87 -2.28 -19.17
N ARG A 39 12.39 -3.51 -19.43
CA ARG A 39 12.70 -4.23 -20.67
C ARG A 39 12.16 -3.54 -21.92
N ARG A 40 10.91 -3.07 -21.89
CA ARG A 40 10.24 -2.48 -23.07
C ARG A 40 10.78 -1.09 -23.41
N HIS A 41 11.01 -0.25 -22.42
CA HIS A 41 11.30 1.18 -22.63
C HIS A 41 12.78 1.53 -22.51
N PHE A 42 13.56 0.71 -21.80
CA PHE A 42 14.99 0.96 -21.58
C PHE A 42 15.86 -0.19 -22.09
N SER A 43 15.30 -1.13 -22.85
CA SER A 43 16.02 -2.27 -23.43
C SER A 43 16.80 -3.09 -22.39
N ALA A 44 16.30 -3.17 -21.16
CA ALA A 44 16.98 -3.80 -20.03
C ALA A 44 18.38 -3.21 -19.74
N SER A 45 18.61 -1.93 -20.07
CA SER A 45 19.89 -1.28 -19.85
C SER A 45 20.15 -1.06 -18.36
N PRO A 46 21.30 -1.48 -17.80
CA PRO A 46 21.65 -1.20 -16.41
C PRO A 46 22.02 0.28 -16.18
N ALA A 47 22.27 1.04 -17.24
CA ALA A 47 22.68 2.44 -17.17
C ALA A 47 21.57 3.38 -16.68
N ILE A 48 20.34 2.88 -16.48
CA ILE A 48 19.19 3.67 -16.02
C ILE A 48 19.28 4.12 -14.56
N LEU A 49 20.14 3.49 -13.75
CA LEU A 49 20.26 3.85 -12.34
C LEU A 49 20.71 5.30 -12.22
N ASN A 50 20.09 6.04 -11.30
CA ASN A 50 20.27 7.47 -11.08
C ASN A 50 19.86 8.37 -12.27
N GLN A 51 19.23 7.82 -13.31
CA GLN A 51 18.60 8.64 -14.34
C GLN A 51 17.24 9.16 -13.87
N THR A 52 16.87 10.33 -14.40
CA THR A 52 15.58 10.96 -14.12
C THR A 52 14.53 10.50 -15.14
N ILE A 53 13.37 10.11 -14.64
CA ILE A 53 12.13 9.99 -15.42
C ILE A 53 11.14 11.06 -14.95
N HIS A 54 10.17 11.39 -15.79
CA HIS A 54 9.11 12.30 -15.41
C HIS A 54 7.80 11.51 -15.26
N VAL A 55 7.16 11.63 -14.10
CA VAL A 55 5.84 11.08 -13.83
C VAL A 55 4.91 12.27 -13.62
N ASN A 56 3.95 12.47 -14.52
CA ASN A 56 3.07 13.64 -14.53
C ASN A 56 3.83 14.98 -14.39
N SER A 57 4.90 15.13 -15.18
CA SER A 57 5.79 16.29 -15.20
C SER A 57 6.63 16.51 -13.92
N HIS A 58 6.51 15.64 -12.92
CA HIS A 58 7.37 15.66 -11.73
C HIS A 58 8.59 14.74 -11.94
N PRO A 59 9.83 15.21 -11.69
CA PRO A 59 11.03 14.41 -11.88
C PRO A 59 11.20 13.36 -10.77
N PHE A 60 11.51 12.12 -11.12
CA PHE A 60 11.86 11.04 -10.21
C PHE A 60 13.18 10.40 -10.60
N THR A 61 14.04 10.12 -9.62
CA THR A 61 15.30 9.41 -9.82
C THR A 61 15.07 7.90 -9.77
N ILE A 62 15.49 7.17 -10.80
CA ILE A 62 15.40 5.71 -10.79
C ILE A 62 16.45 5.13 -9.84
N VAL A 63 16.01 4.43 -8.79
CA VAL A 63 16.90 3.77 -7.81
C VAL A 63 16.96 2.25 -7.96
N GLY A 64 16.07 1.67 -8.76
CA GLY A 64 16.09 0.23 -9.01
C GLY A 64 14.97 -0.30 -9.90
N VAL A 65 15.03 -1.61 -10.12
CA VAL A 65 14.06 -2.39 -10.89
C VAL A 65 13.60 -3.56 -10.04
N VAL A 66 12.28 -3.76 -9.97
CA VAL A 66 11.68 -4.88 -9.22
C VAL A 66 11.87 -6.20 -9.97
N GLU A 67 11.98 -7.33 -9.25
CA GLU A 67 12.19 -8.63 -9.88
C GLU A 67 11.05 -9.05 -10.86
N PRO A 68 11.33 -9.88 -11.89
CA PRO A 68 10.37 -10.21 -12.93
C PRO A 68 9.09 -10.90 -12.47
N ARG A 69 9.16 -11.59 -11.31
CA ARG A 69 8.04 -12.41 -10.80
C ARG A 69 7.05 -11.59 -9.99
N PHE A 70 7.38 -10.35 -9.65
CA PHE A 70 6.54 -9.48 -8.86
C PHE A 70 5.87 -8.41 -9.74
N HIS A 71 4.56 -8.22 -9.53
CA HIS A 71 3.77 -7.22 -10.26
C HIS A 71 3.10 -6.26 -9.26
N SER A 72 2.27 -6.78 -8.36
CA SER A 72 1.67 -6.06 -7.25
C SER A 72 1.19 -7.07 -6.22
N ALA A 73 1.01 -6.62 -4.97
CA ALA A 73 0.23 -7.37 -3.99
C ALA A 73 -1.27 -7.31 -4.29
N VAL A 74 -1.72 -6.36 -5.12
CA VAL A 74 -3.12 -6.22 -5.53
C VAL A 74 -3.34 -6.99 -6.83
N VAL A 75 -4.34 -7.89 -6.82
CA VAL A 75 -4.68 -8.74 -7.96
C VAL A 75 -5.21 -7.87 -9.11
N GLY A 76 -4.66 -8.06 -10.31
CA GLY A 76 -5.03 -7.31 -11.51
C GLY A 76 -4.30 -5.97 -11.65
N ASP A 77 -3.57 -5.54 -10.63
CA ASP A 77 -2.74 -4.35 -10.68
C ASP A 77 -1.32 -4.70 -11.16
N THR A 78 -0.87 -4.04 -12.23
CA THR A 78 0.45 -4.26 -12.84
C THR A 78 1.12 -2.91 -13.12
N PRO A 79 1.53 -2.17 -12.07
CA PRO A 79 2.12 -0.85 -12.24
C PRO A 79 3.45 -0.94 -13.00
N ASP A 80 3.66 0.00 -13.92
CA ASP A 80 4.94 0.13 -14.63
C ASP A 80 6.01 0.84 -13.76
N ILE A 81 5.56 1.70 -12.85
CA ILE A 81 6.40 2.53 -11.98
C ILE A 81 5.85 2.48 -10.55
N PHE A 82 6.74 2.31 -9.57
CA PHE A 82 6.44 2.47 -8.15
C PHE A 82 7.12 3.72 -7.62
N VAL A 83 6.44 4.47 -6.76
CA VAL A 83 6.96 5.65 -6.06
C VAL A 83 6.67 5.53 -4.55
N PRO A 84 7.40 6.24 -3.67
CA PRO A 84 7.04 6.34 -2.27
C PRO A 84 5.63 6.87 -2.09
N MET A 85 4.94 6.38 -1.06
CA MET A 85 3.56 6.77 -0.76
C MET A 85 3.48 8.27 -0.43
N THR A 86 4.52 8.82 0.19
CA THR A 86 4.65 10.25 0.47
C THR A 86 4.74 11.13 -0.77
N MET A 87 5.00 10.57 -1.96
CA MET A 87 5.03 11.28 -3.24
C MET A 87 3.67 11.27 -3.97
N ARG A 88 2.62 10.73 -3.34
CA ARG A 88 1.31 10.49 -3.98
C ARG A 88 0.68 11.77 -4.54
N THR A 89 0.79 12.90 -3.84
CA THR A 89 0.22 14.18 -4.26
C THR A 89 0.85 14.71 -5.56
N GLU A 90 2.14 14.45 -5.77
CA GLU A 90 2.83 14.82 -7.02
C GLU A 90 2.42 13.93 -8.20
N VAL A 91 2.15 12.64 -7.93
CA VAL A 91 1.73 11.69 -8.96
C VAL A 91 0.23 11.79 -9.26
N VAL A 92 -0.59 12.20 -8.31
CA VAL A 92 -2.04 12.39 -8.50
C VAL A 92 -2.40 13.81 -8.06
N PRO A 93 -2.25 14.82 -8.95
CA PRO A 93 -2.53 16.21 -8.62
C PRO A 93 -3.95 16.39 -8.07
N GLY A 94 -4.06 17.13 -6.97
CA GLY A 94 -5.33 17.40 -6.29
C GLY A 94 -5.75 16.35 -5.25
N TRP A 95 -5.01 15.25 -5.11
CA TRP A 95 -5.24 14.26 -4.06
C TRP A 95 -4.37 14.56 -2.82
N ASN A 96 -5.02 14.82 -1.68
CA ASN A 96 -4.37 15.31 -0.45
C ASN A 96 -4.67 14.44 0.78
N ASP A 97 -5.10 13.20 0.57
CA ASP A 97 -5.60 12.39 1.68
C ASP A 97 -4.50 11.59 2.42
N LEU A 98 -3.23 11.90 2.18
CA LEU A 98 -2.11 11.22 2.85
C LEU A 98 -2.20 11.38 4.39
N GLU A 99 -2.63 12.56 4.84
CA GLU A 99 -2.79 12.90 6.25
C GLU A 99 -4.26 12.93 6.70
N ASP A 100 -5.21 12.70 5.79
CA ASP A 100 -6.63 12.64 6.12
C ASP A 100 -6.97 11.29 6.76
N ARG A 101 -7.26 11.32 8.07
CA ARG A 101 -7.61 10.14 8.85
C ARG A 101 -8.94 9.51 8.44
N ASN A 102 -9.79 10.22 7.70
CA ASN A 102 -11.04 9.70 7.19
C ASN A 102 -10.88 8.98 5.84
N SER A 103 -9.71 9.10 5.19
CA SER A 103 -9.47 8.46 3.90
C SER A 103 -8.99 7.02 4.07
N SER A 104 -9.68 6.10 3.39
CA SER A 104 -9.43 4.65 3.45
C SER A 104 -9.00 4.11 2.09
N TRP A 105 -7.85 4.59 1.60
CA TRP A 105 -7.34 4.28 0.27
C TRP A 105 -6.20 3.24 0.28
N LEU A 106 -5.63 2.94 1.46
CA LEU A 106 -4.50 2.03 1.60
C LEU A 106 -4.94 0.58 1.76
N ASN A 107 -4.20 -0.30 1.08
CA ASN A 107 -4.22 -1.72 1.38
C ASN A 107 -3.05 -2.07 2.29
N ILE A 108 -3.34 -2.70 3.43
CA ILE A 108 -2.34 -3.08 4.42
C ILE A 108 -2.00 -4.56 4.25
N VAL A 109 -0.70 -4.87 4.17
CA VAL A 109 -0.19 -6.25 4.16
C VAL A 109 0.74 -6.43 5.35
N ALA A 110 0.64 -7.58 6.00
CA ALA A 110 1.49 -7.95 7.12
C ALA A 110 1.97 -9.40 6.99
N ARG A 111 3.12 -9.69 7.60
CA ARG A 111 3.67 -11.05 7.72
C ARG A 111 3.50 -11.53 9.15
N LEU A 112 2.81 -12.66 9.32
CA LEU A 112 2.71 -13.31 10.63
C LEU A 112 4.08 -13.84 11.06
N ARG A 113 4.38 -13.71 12.35
CA ARG A 113 5.54 -14.40 12.94
C ARG A 113 5.34 -15.93 12.86
N PRO A 114 6.41 -16.71 12.72
CA PRO A 114 6.32 -18.17 12.75
C PRO A 114 5.58 -18.67 13.99
N GLY A 115 4.67 -19.63 13.81
CA GLY A 115 3.90 -20.24 14.91
C GLY A 115 2.68 -19.43 15.39
N ILE A 116 2.43 -18.23 14.85
CA ILE A 116 1.24 -17.44 15.20
C ILE A 116 0.09 -17.75 14.23
N SER A 117 -1.06 -18.13 14.78
CA SER A 117 -2.28 -18.34 14.01
C SER A 117 -2.93 -17.00 13.61
N LYS A 118 -3.81 -17.02 12.61
CA LYS A 118 -4.55 -15.82 12.19
C LYS A 118 -5.47 -15.32 13.30
N GLU A 119 -6.07 -16.24 14.03
CA GLU A 119 -6.99 -15.96 15.13
C GLU A 119 -6.24 -15.30 16.30
N GLN A 120 -5.04 -15.79 16.62
CA GLN A 120 -4.16 -15.17 17.61
C GLN A 120 -3.75 -13.76 17.20
N ALA A 121 -3.39 -13.56 15.93
CA ALA A 121 -3.06 -12.24 15.41
C ALA A 121 -4.27 -11.29 15.40
N ALA A 122 -5.45 -11.75 15.00
CA ALA A 122 -6.67 -10.95 15.01
C ALA A 122 -7.06 -10.54 16.44
N ALA A 123 -6.97 -11.48 17.39
CA ALA A 123 -7.19 -11.21 18.81
C ALA A 123 -6.20 -10.17 19.34
N ALA A 124 -4.91 -10.30 19.03
CA ALA A 124 -3.90 -9.32 19.44
C ALA A 124 -4.13 -7.92 18.84
N MET A 125 -4.71 -7.84 17.63
CA MET A 125 -5.01 -6.55 17.00
C MET A 125 -6.32 -5.91 17.44
N SER A 126 -7.22 -6.66 18.08
CA SER A 126 -8.55 -6.20 18.45
C SER A 126 -8.55 -4.92 19.29
N GLY A 127 -7.65 -4.83 20.28
CA GLY A 127 -7.51 -3.65 21.13
C GLY A 127 -7.08 -2.40 20.34
N LEU A 128 -6.06 -2.53 19.48
CA LEU A 128 -5.62 -1.42 18.64
C LEU A 128 -6.73 -0.98 17.68
N TRP A 129 -7.42 -1.94 17.05
CA TRP A 129 -8.53 -1.66 16.15
C TRP A 129 -9.65 -0.89 16.85
N HIS A 130 -10.02 -1.31 18.06
CA HIS A 130 -11.01 -0.60 18.87
C HIS A 130 -10.58 0.84 19.20
N SER A 131 -9.31 1.05 19.55
CA SER A 131 -8.76 2.41 19.79
C SER A 131 -8.82 3.29 18.54
N ILE A 132 -8.48 2.74 17.36
CA ILE A 132 -8.57 3.45 16.08
C ILE A 132 -10.03 3.86 15.81
N ARG A 133 -10.97 2.92 15.90
CA ARG A 133 -12.41 3.18 15.67
C ARG A 133 -13.00 4.19 16.66
N THR A 134 -12.54 4.16 17.91
CA THR A 134 -12.95 5.15 18.93
C THR A 134 -12.50 6.55 18.55
N GLU A 135 -11.28 6.70 18.05
CA GLU A 135 -10.76 8.00 17.63
C GLU A 135 -11.44 8.51 16.37
N GLU A 136 -11.67 7.65 15.37
CA GLU A 136 -12.44 7.98 14.17
C GLU A 136 -13.88 8.40 14.51
N LEU A 137 -14.53 7.72 15.45
CA LEU A 137 -15.86 8.10 15.93
C LEU A 137 -15.87 9.51 16.53
N LYS A 138 -14.89 9.86 17.37
CA LYS A 138 -14.77 11.21 17.94
C LYS A 138 -14.61 12.27 16.85
N GLN A 139 -13.78 11.99 15.86
CA GLN A 139 -13.51 12.91 14.75
C GLN A 139 -14.73 13.08 13.84
N SER A 140 -15.56 12.04 13.69
CA SER A 140 -16.80 12.12 12.90
C SER A 140 -17.86 13.05 13.48
N GLY A 141 -17.81 13.33 14.80
CA GLY A 141 -18.86 14.09 15.51
C GLY A 141 -20.23 13.41 15.54
N SER A 142 -20.33 12.14 15.12
CA SER A 142 -21.61 11.43 15.07
C SER A 142 -22.07 11.00 16.45
N HIS A 143 -23.31 11.38 16.80
CA HIS A 143 -24.00 10.96 18.02
C HIS A 143 -25.06 9.88 17.76
N SER A 144 -25.14 9.33 16.55
CA SER A 144 -26.09 8.29 16.21
C SER A 144 -25.75 6.98 16.92
N GLN A 145 -26.70 6.46 17.69
CA GLN A 145 -26.54 5.19 18.41
C GLN A 145 -26.19 4.05 17.46
N THR A 146 -26.85 3.98 16.30
CA THR A 146 -26.57 2.97 15.26
C THR A 146 -25.16 3.12 14.70
N TYR A 147 -24.68 4.34 14.50
CA TYR A 147 -23.32 4.58 14.01
C TYR A 147 -22.28 4.18 15.05
N ILE A 148 -22.50 4.52 16.32
CA ILE A 148 -21.65 4.14 17.45
C ILE A 148 -21.57 2.61 17.58
N GLU A 149 -22.71 1.93 17.56
CA GLU A 149 -22.77 0.45 17.63
C GLU A 149 -22.04 -0.20 16.45
N HIS A 150 -22.25 0.30 15.24
CA HIS A 150 -21.54 -0.20 14.06
C HIS A 150 -20.03 0.04 14.16
N ALA A 151 -19.62 1.23 14.62
CA ALA A 151 -18.22 1.62 14.73
C ALA A 151 -17.45 0.84 15.80
N LEU A 152 -18.07 0.54 16.94
CA LEU A 152 -17.39 0.00 18.12
C LEU A 152 -17.69 -1.47 18.40
N ALA A 153 -18.95 -1.91 18.26
CA ALA A 153 -19.37 -3.26 18.63
C ALA A 153 -19.27 -4.26 17.46
N ASN A 154 -19.60 -3.79 16.25
CA ASN A 154 -19.66 -4.66 15.07
C ASN A 154 -18.40 -4.60 14.19
N SER A 155 -17.51 -3.63 14.43
CA SER A 155 -16.28 -3.48 13.66
C SER A 155 -15.20 -4.44 14.13
N ARG A 156 -14.63 -5.23 13.21
CA ARG A 156 -13.54 -6.17 13.49
C ARG A 156 -12.49 -6.14 12.39
N LEU A 157 -11.24 -6.33 12.79
CA LEU A 157 -10.15 -6.53 11.85
C LEU A 157 -10.11 -8.01 11.42
N GLU A 158 -10.36 -8.27 10.14
CA GLU A 158 -10.20 -9.61 9.58
C GLU A 158 -8.81 -9.81 8.98
N ILE A 159 -8.18 -10.94 9.29
CA ILE A 159 -6.88 -11.32 8.72
C ILE A 159 -7.10 -12.35 7.63
N LEU A 160 -6.97 -11.91 6.38
CA LEU A 160 -7.11 -12.77 5.21
C LEU A 160 -5.74 -13.25 4.75
N PRO A 161 -5.62 -14.52 4.28
CA PRO A 161 -4.36 -15.01 3.72
C PRO A 161 -3.98 -14.23 2.46
N GLY A 162 -2.81 -13.56 2.50
CA GLY A 162 -2.27 -12.78 1.39
C GLY A 162 -1.69 -13.60 0.23
N SER A 163 -1.62 -14.93 0.34
CA SER A 163 -1.04 -15.82 -0.69
C SER A 163 -1.74 -15.75 -2.06
N LYS A 164 -2.97 -15.21 -2.11
CA LYS A 164 -3.73 -15.01 -3.35
C LYS A 164 -3.75 -13.55 -3.80
N GLY A 165 -2.96 -12.68 -3.17
CA GLY A 165 -3.03 -11.23 -3.35
C GLY A 165 -4.26 -10.60 -2.69
N LEU A 166 -4.22 -9.28 -2.57
CA LEU A 166 -5.32 -8.42 -2.17
C LEU A 166 -6.26 -8.25 -3.37
N SER A 167 -7.55 -8.46 -3.19
CA SER A 167 -8.54 -8.28 -4.25
C SER A 167 -9.56 -7.25 -3.81
N SER A 168 -9.65 -6.13 -4.51
CA SER A 168 -10.71 -5.12 -4.33
C SER A 168 -12.10 -5.68 -4.66
N VAL A 169 -12.15 -6.67 -5.56
CA VAL A 169 -13.38 -7.35 -6.04
C VAL A 169 -14.18 -8.02 -4.90
N ARG A 170 -13.56 -8.31 -3.74
CA ARG A 170 -14.31 -8.87 -2.60
C ARG A 170 -15.28 -7.89 -1.94
N LYS A 171 -15.03 -6.57 -2.03
CA LYS A 171 -16.00 -5.57 -1.54
C LYS A 171 -17.15 -5.35 -2.53
N ASP A 172 -16.88 -5.48 -3.83
CA ASP A 172 -17.85 -5.12 -4.88
C ASP A 172 -18.73 -6.29 -5.35
N VAL A 173 -18.31 -7.54 -5.16
CA VAL A 173 -19.06 -8.75 -5.62
C VAL A 173 -19.63 -9.56 -4.44
N GLY A 174 -19.50 -9.03 -3.22
CA GLY A 174 -20.03 -9.66 -2.00
C GLY A 174 -21.51 -9.40 -1.74
N ALA A 175 -22.13 -8.45 -2.44
CA ALA A 175 -23.58 -8.28 -2.40
C ALA A 175 -24.22 -9.33 -3.34
N PRO A 176 -24.99 -10.31 -2.81
CA PRO A 176 -25.76 -11.20 -3.66
C PRO A 176 -26.74 -10.36 -4.49
N LEU A 177 -26.94 -10.74 -5.76
CA LEU A 177 -28.03 -10.21 -6.58
C LEU A 177 -29.37 -10.87 -6.21
N ILE A 178 -29.69 -10.98 -4.91
CA ILE A 178 -31.01 -11.34 -4.37
C ILE A 178 -31.08 -11.01 -2.88
#